data_AF-A0A1I0V3C5-F1
#
_entry.id   AF-A0A1I0V3C5-F1
#
_cell.length_a   1.000
_cell.length_b   1.000
_cell.length_c   1.000
_cell.angle_alpha   90.00
_cell.angle_beta   90.00
_cell.angle_gamma   90.00
#
_symmetry.space_group_name_H-M   'P 1'
#
loop_
_entity.id
_entity.type
_entity.pdbx_description
1 polymer ?
#
loop_
_entity_poly.entity_id
_entity_poly.type
_entity_poly.pdbx_seq_one_letter_code
_entity_poly.pdbx_strand_id
1 'polypeptide(L)'
;MESYSDFKKEIGLKGVEIEKLTGYTKQGLHYAFNMIDEGKQPAKRFLVCINCVIEKEFAKEIERHEKRIRELKELKEILRRVNNERD
;
A
#
# COMPACT_ATOMS: atom_id res chain seq x y z
N MET A 1 20.25 -5.17 5.15
CA MET A 1 19.90 -5.88 3.89
C MET A 1 18.50 -6.51 3.89
N GLU A 2 17.81 -6.60 5.03
CA GLU A 2 16.41 -7.08 5.09
C GLU A 2 15.37 -5.97 4.85
N SER A 3 15.65 -4.69 5.16
CA SER A 3 14.58 -3.66 5.19
C SER A 3 13.93 -3.37 3.85
N TYR A 4 14.64 -3.43 2.72
CA TYR A 4 13.97 -3.31 1.41
C TYR A 4 13.13 -4.56 1.09
N SER A 5 13.55 -5.73 1.55
CA SER A 5 12.76 -6.95 1.38
C SER A 5 11.48 -6.90 2.20
N ASP A 6 11.59 -6.44 3.44
CA ASP A 6 10.46 -6.26 4.35
C ASP A 6 9.53 -5.17 3.84
N PHE A 7 10.06 -4.03 3.40
CA PHE A 7 9.28 -2.95 2.78
C PHE A 7 8.43 -3.47 1.61
N LYS A 8 9.03 -4.24 0.68
CA LYS A 8 8.28 -4.84 -0.46
C LYS A 8 7.14 -5.74 0.02
N LYS A 9 7.39 -6.52 1.08
CA LYS A 9 6.41 -7.45 1.64
C LYS A 9 5.27 -6.71 2.31
N GLU A 10 5.58 -5.69 3.11
CA GLU A 10 4.59 -4.88 3.84
C GLU A 10 3.75 -4.01 2.90
N ILE A 11 4.38 -3.38 1.91
CA ILE A 11 3.68 -2.55 0.93
C ILE A 11 2.88 -3.38 -0.08
N GLY A 12 3.12 -4.69 -0.14
CA GLY A 12 2.41 -5.61 -1.04
C GLY A 12 2.72 -5.41 -2.53
N LEU A 13 3.82 -4.73 -2.87
CA LEU A 13 4.22 -4.44 -4.25
C LEU A 13 5.43 -5.26 -4.68
N LYS A 14 5.45 -5.63 -5.97
CA LYS A 14 6.65 -6.20 -6.58
C LYS A 14 7.73 -5.12 -6.69
N GLY A 15 8.99 -5.53 -6.63
CA GLY A 15 10.13 -4.61 -6.78
C GLY A 15 10.04 -3.76 -8.05
N VAL A 16 9.66 -4.37 -9.18
CA VAL A 16 9.49 -3.67 -10.47
C VAL A 16 8.40 -2.58 -10.44
N GLU A 17 7.41 -2.69 -9.57
CA GLU A 17 6.36 -1.68 -9.42
C GLU A 17 6.88 -0.49 -8.61
N ILE A 18 7.64 -0.76 -7.55
CA ILE A 18 8.31 0.27 -6.75
C ILE A 18 9.34 1.03 -7.60
N GLU A 19 10.11 0.33 -8.44
CA GLU A 19 11.05 0.96 -9.37
C GLU A 19 10.33 1.93 -10.32
N LYS A 20 9.19 1.54 -10.88
CA LYS A 20 8.38 2.42 -11.75
C LYS A 20 7.81 3.62 -11.02
N LEU A 21 7.32 3.43 -9.78
CA LEU A 21 6.69 4.50 -9.00
C LEU A 21 7.70 5.50 -8.46
N THR A 22 8.90 5.03 -8.09
CA THR A 22 9.95 5.87 -7.48
C THR A 22 10.93 6.42 -8.50
N GLY A 23 11.07 5.77 -9.66
CA GLY A 23 12.11 6.06 -10.65
C GLY A 23 13.51 5.60 -10.23
N TYR A 24 13.64 4.89 -9.10
CA TYR A 24 14.91 4.30 -8.66
C TYR A 24 15.08 2.91 -9.26
N THR A 25 16.31 2.56 -9.60
CA THR A 25 16.65 1.17 -9.96
C THR A 25 16.61 0.28 -8.72
N LYS A 26 16.47 -1.03 -8.91
CA LYS A 26 16.62 -2.02 -7.83
C LYS A 26 17.85 -1.77 -6.97
N GLN A 27 19.01 -1.56 -7.59
CA GLN A 27 20.26 -1.28 -6.88
C GLN A 27 20.20 0.03 -6.09
N GLY A 28 19.62 1.10 -6.68
CA GLY A 28 19.42 2.37 -5.99
C GLY A 28 18.48 2.27 -4.79
N LEU A 29 17.42 1.48 -4.90
CA LEU A 29 16.51 1.18 -3.79
C LEU A 29 17.26 0.43 -2.67
N HIS A 30 17.93 -0.67 -3.00
CA HIS A 30 18.72 -1.43 -2.02
C HIS A 30 19.77 -0.56 -1.33
N TYR A 31 20.48 0.29 -2.07
CA TYR A 31 21.45 1.21 -1.51
C TYR A 31 20.81 2.19 -0.52
N ALA A 32 19.71 2.84 -0.90
CA ALA A 32 19.04 3.80 -0.03
C ALA A 32 18.46 3.16 1.24
N PHE A 33 17.88 1.97 1.14
CA PHE A 33 17.43 1.21 2.30
C PHE A 33 18.59 0.75 3.21
N ASN A 34 19.72 0.33 2.64
CA ASN A 34 20.90 0.02 3.44
C ASN A 34 21.46 1.26 4.16
N MET A 35 21.39 2.45 3.56
CA MET A 35 21.76 3.69 4.28
C MET A 35 20.89 3.89 5.52
N ILE A 36 19.58 3.66 5.40
CA ILE A 36 18.66 3.75 6.54
C ILE A 36 19.02 2.70 7.60
N ASP A 37 19.26 1.45 7.21
CA ASP A 37 19.68 0.37 8.12
C ASP A 37 20.96 0.73 8.90
N GLU A 38 21.89 1.44 8.25
CA GLU A 38 23.15 1.92 8.84
C GLU A 38 22.99 3.20 9.67
N GLY A 39 21.77 3.72 9.85
CA GLY A 39 21.50 4.98 10.54
C GLY A 39 21.92 6.23 9.77
N LYS A 40 22.18 6.11 8.46
CA LYS A 40 22.54 7.21 7.57
C LYS A 40 21.30 7.75 6.86
N GLN A 41 21.35 9.04 6.53
CA GLN A 41 20.25 9.69 5.82
C GLN A 41 20.36 9.44 4.30
N PRO A 42 19.37 8.78 3.66
CA PRO A 42 19.33 8.67 2.21
C PRO A 42 18.99 10.03 1.57
N ALA A 43 19.12 10.11 0.24
CA ALA A 43 18.80 11.34 -0.49
C ALA A 43 17.35 11.79 -0.23
N LYS A 44 17.13 13.11 -0.06
CA LYS A 44 15.79 13.68 0.13
C LYS A 44 14.79 13.25 -0.95
N ARG A 45 15.25 13.16 -2.20
CA ARG A 45 14.43 12.69 -3.33
C ARG A 45 13.93 11.26 -3.12
N PHE A 46 14.74 10.37 -2.56
CA PHE A 46 14.34 9.00 -2.27
C PHE A 46 13.20 8.97 -1.25
N LEU A 47 13.33 9.74 -0.17
CA LEU A 47 12.29 9.83 0.87
C LEU A 47 10.95 10.33 0.30
N VAL A 48 10.98 11.37 -0.53
CA VAL A 48 9.78 11.89 -1.20
C VAL A 48 9.14 10.84 -2.09
N CYS A 49 9.94 10.13 -2.90
CA CYS A 49 9.44 9.11 -3.81
C CYS A 49 8.84 7.91 -3.07
N ILE A 50 9.50 7.41 -2.02
CA ILE A 50 9.00 6.29 -1.22
C ILE A 50 7.73 6.67 -0.46
N ASN A 51 7.66 7.88 0.11
CA ASN A 51 6.43 8.37 0.75
C ASN A 51 5.26 8.39 -0.24
N CYS A 52 5.48 8.83 -1.48
CA CYS A 52 4.44 8.80 -2.51
C CYS A 52 3.97 7.37 -2.83
N VAL A 53 4.87 6.37 -2.80
CA VAL A 53 4.46 4.95 -2.94
C VAL A 53 3.55 4.54 -1.79
N ILE A 54 3.94 4.87 -0.56
CA ILE A 54 3.16 4.53 0.64
C ILE A 54 1.78 5.19 0.60
N GLU A 55 1.70 6.48 0.28
CA GLU A 55 0.44 7.21 0.16
C GLU A 55 -0.49 6.60 -0.90
N LYS A 56 0.06 6.16 -2.04
CA LYS A 56 -0.73 5.51 -3.10
C LYS A 56 -1.30 4.18 -2.66
N GLU A 57 -0.52 3.33 -1.99
CA GLU A 57 -1.04 2.05 -1.50
C GLU A 57 -2.03 2.24 -0.34
N PHE A 58 -1.79 3.21 0.52
CA PHE A 58 -2.74 3.58 1.57
C PHE A 58 -4.10 4.00 0.99
N ALA A 59 -4.11 4.85 -0.04
CA ALA A 59 -5.34 5.27 -0.72
C ALA A 59 -6.09 4.10 -1.36
N LYS A 60 -5.38 3.16 -2.00
CA LYS A 60 -5.98 1.95 -2.58
C LYS A 60 -6.60 1.05 -1.52
N GLU A 61 -5.94 0.89 -0.37
CA GLU A 61 -6.46 0.06 0.72
C GLU A 61 -7.74 0.65 1.31
N ILE A 62 -7.77 1.98 1.48
CA ILE A 62 -8.99 2.70 1.87
C ILE A 62 -10.11 2.42 0.86
N GLU A 63 -9.85 2.61 -0.43
CA GLU A 63 -10.87 2.39 -1.47
C GLU A 63 -11.42 0.95 -1.44
N ARG A 64 -10.55 -0.06 -1.27
CA ARG A 64 -10.93 -1.46 -1.12
C ARG A 64 -11.86 -1.67 0.08
N HIS A 65 -11.50 -1.14 1.24
CA HIS A 65 -12.29 -1.28 2.46
C HIS A 65 -13.62 -0.52 2.37
N GLU A 66 -13.63 0.69 1.82
CA GLU A 66 -14.85 1.46 1.62
C GLU A 66 -15.82 0.75 0.67
N LYS A 67 -15.32 0.17 -0.42
CA LYS A 67 -16.11 -0.65 -1.32
C LYS A 67 -16.72 -1.83 -0.58
N ARG A 68 -15.93 -2.56 0.20
CA ARG A 68 -16.42 -3.70 0.97
C ARG A 68 -17.50 -3.31 1.99
N ILE A 69 -17.33 -2.16 2.66
CA ILE A 69 -18.32 -1.62 3.60
C ILE A 69 -19.63 -1.30 2.87
N ARG A 70 -19.59 -0.71 1.67
CA ARG A 70 -20.79 -0.44 0.86
C ARG A 70 -21.54 -1.73 0.50
N GLU A 71 -20.82 -2.73 -0.01
CA GLU A 71 -21.41 -4.04 -0.36
C GLU A 71 -22.08 -4.72 0.85
N LEU A 72 -21.44 -4.67 2.02
CA LEU A 72 -22.01 -5.25 3.24
C LEU A 72 -23.27 -4.50 3.72
N LYS A 73 -23.30 -3.16 3.57
CA LYS A 73 -24.49 -2.36 3.88
C LYS A 73 -25.65 -2.69 2.94
N GLU A 74 -25.38 -2.82 1.65
CA GLU A 74 -26.37 -3.22 0.65
C GLU A 74 -26.94 -4.61 0.94
N LEU A 75 -26.07 -5.59 1.22
CA LEU A 75 -26.49 -6.93 1.58
C LEU A 75 -27.38 -6.95 2.85
N LYS A 76 -27.00 -6.20 3.88
CA LYS A 76 -27.80 -6.08 5.11
C LYS A 76 -29.20 -5.51 4.82
N GLU A 77 -29.29 -4.53 3.94
CA GLU A 77 -30.56 -3.93 3.55
C GLU A 77 -31.45 -4.89 2.74
N ILE A 78 -30.85 -5.66 1.82
CA ILE A 78 -31.57 -6.71 1.07
C ILE A 78 -32.17 -7.73 2.03
N LEU A 79 -31.37 -8.25 2.97
CA LEU A 79 -31.83 -9.24 3.95
C LEU A 79 -32.93 -8.69 4.85
N ARG A 80 -32.84 -7.40 5.25
CA ARG A 80 -33.89 -6.74 6.03
C ARG A 80 -35.22 -6.68 5.29
N ARG A 81 -35.21 -6.37 3.99
CA ARG A 81 -36.42 -6.33 3.15
C ARG A 81 -37.07 -7.71 3.01
N VAL A 82 -36.26 -8.72 2.71
CA VAL A 82 -36.75 -10.12 2.60
C VAL A 82 -37.38 -10.59 3.91
N ASN A 83 -36.83 -10.19 5.06
CA ASN A 83 -37.41 -10.55 6.35
C ASN A 83 -38.77 -9.87 6.59
N ASN A 84 -38.89 -8.58 6.25
CA ASN A 84 -40.12 -7.81 6.45
C ASN A 84 -41.24 -8.18 5.46
N GLU A 85 -40.92 -8.79 4.31
CA GLU A 85 -41.92 -9.28 3.34
C GLU A 85 -42.48 -10.67 3.70
N ARG A 86 -41.94 -11.32 4.74
CA ARG A 86 -42.36 -12.65 5.21
C ARG A 86 -43.29 -12.61 6.44
N ASP A 87 -43.45 -11.45 7.06
CA ASP A 87 -44.39 -11.16 8.15
C ASP A 87 -45.67 -10.50 7.60
#